data_AF-A0A957RPX4-F1
#
_entry.id   AF-A0A957RPX4-F1
#
_cell.length_a   1.000
_cell.length_b   1.000
_cell.length_c   1.000
_cell.angle_alpha   90.00
_cell.angle_beta   90.00
_cell.angle_gamma   90.00
#
_symmetry.space_group_name_H-M   'P 1'
#
loop_
_entity.id
_entity.type
_entity.pdbx_description
1 polymer ?
#
loop_
_entity_poly.entity_id
_entity_poly.type
_entity_poly.pdbx_seq_one_letter_code
_entity_poly.pdbx_strand_id
1 'polypeptide(L)' 'MDTAVNDFLNDLRPRVAGDLRSDIYTRTLYSTDASLYQVMPYGVLFPRHADDMQAAIEAAAK' A
#
# COMPACT_ATOMS: atom_id res chain seq x y z
N MET A 1 -13.39 -5.41 -6.67
CA MET A 1 -12.48 -4.75 -5.71
C MET A 1 -13.31 -3.73 -4.95
N ASP A 2 -13.11 -3.64 -3.65
CA ASP A 2 -13.81 -2.67 -2.80
C ASP A 2 -13.52 -1.24 -3.28
N THR A 3 -14.56 -0.45 -3.53
CA THR A 3 -14.45 0.92 -4.04
C THR A 3 -13.66 1.79 -3.07
N ALA A 4 -13.86 1.63 -1.76
CA ALA A 4 -13.16 2.43 -0.75
C ALA A 4 -11.64 2.20 -0.79
N VAL A 5 -11.21 0.95 -1.02
CA VAL A 5 -9.80 0.60 -1.14
C VAL A 5 -9.18 1.23 -2.39
N ASN A 6 -9.89 1.18 -3.52
CA ASN A 6 -9.38 1.80 -4.75
C ASN A 6 -9.29 3.32 -4.62
N ASP A 7 -10.26 3.95 -3.98
CA ASP A 7 -10.26 5.39 -3.72
C ASP A 7 -9.09 5.79 -2.80
N PHE A 8 -8.86 5.02 -1.73
CA PHE A 8 -7.70 5.19 -0.86
C PHE A 8 -6.37 5.11 -1.63
N LEU A 9 -6.18 4.08 -2.46
CA LEU A 9 -4.95 3.91 -3.25
C LEU A 9 -4.77 5.04 -4.26
N ASN A 10 -5.85 5.55 -4.85
CA ASN A 10 -5.82 6.66 -5.80
C ASN A 10 -5.57 8.01 -5.14
N ASP A 11 -6.09 8.26 -3.93
CA ASP A 11 -5.78 9.47 -3.13
C ASP A 11 -4.31 9.47 -2.67
N LEU A 12 -3.80 8.32 -2.26
CA LEU A 12 -2.44 8.21 -1.73
C LEU A 12 -1.37 8.27 -2.82
N ARG A 13 -1.59 7.65 -3.98
CA ARG A 13 -0.61 7.55 -5.07
C ARG A 13 0.06 8.88 -5.47
N PRO A 14 -0.66 10.01 -5.66
CA PRO A 14 -0.02 11.29 -6.01
C PRO A 14 0.64 12.01 -4.82
N ARG A 15 0.44 11.55 -3.57
CA ARG A 15 0.95 12.19 -2.36
C ARG A 15 2.30 11.64 -1.90
N VAL A 16 2.76 10.54 -2.51
CA VAL A 16 4.01 9.86 -2.16
C VAL A 16 5.01 9.95 -3.32
N ALA A 17 6.28 10.14 -3.01
CA ALA A 17 7.39 10.06 -3.95
C ALA A 17 7.85 8.60 -4.20
N GLY A 18 7.51 7.70 -3.29
CA GLY A 18 7.74 6.26 -3.40
C GLY A 18 6.77 5.51 -4.32
N ASP A 19 7.02 4.21 -4.52
CA ASP A 19 6.17 3.37 -5.38
C ASP A 19 4.98 2.81 -4.58
N LEU A 20 3.75 3.05 -5.05
CA LEU A 20 2.54 2.38 -4.54
C LEU A 20 2.01 1.37 -5.56
N ARG A 21 2.24 0.08 -5.27
CA ARG A 21 1.89 -1.04 -6.16
C ARG A 21 0.67 -1.81 -5.67
N SER A 22 -0.24 -2.11 -6.59
CA SER A 22 -1.46 -2.90 -6.32
C SER A 22 -1.59 -4.10 -7.28
N ASP A 23 -0.53 -4.41 -8.02
CA ASP A 23 -0.49 -5.55 -8.92
C ASP A 23 -0.39 -6.88 -8.15
N ILE A 24 -0.85 -7.96 -8.78
CA ILE A 24 -0.94 -9.28 -8.15
C ILE A 24 0.44 -9.81 -7.76
N TYR A 25 1.46 -9.61 -8.60
CA TYR A 25 2.80 -10.14 -8.37
C TYR A 25 3.41 -9.54 -7.11
N THR A 26 3.44 -8.21 -7.00
CA THR A 26 3.97 -7.51 -5.83
C THR A 26 3.19 -7.88 -4.57
N ARG A 27 1.85 -7.87 -4.62
CA ARG A 27 1.02 -8.20 -3.45
C ARG A 27 1.24 -9.64 -2.97
N THR A 28 1.48 -10.58 -3.89
CA THR A 28 1.79 -11.97 -3.55
C THR A 28 3.13 -12.07 -2.84
N LEU A 29 4.16 -11.37 -3.35
CA LEU A 29 5.49 -11.38 -2.76
C LEU A 29 5.51 -10.87 -1.31
N TYR A 30 4.68 -9.87 -1.00
CA TYR A 30 4.57 -9.25 0.33
C TYR A 30 3.36 -9.74 1.14
N SER A 31 2.86 -10.95 0.85
CA SER A 31 1.71 -11.52 1.57
C SER A 31 2.08 -12.38 2.77
N THR A 32 3.37 -12.64 2.98
CA THR A 32 3.89 -13.45 4.09
C THR A 32 4.95 -12.68 4.88
N ASP A 33 5.08 -13.01 6.16
CA ASP A 33 6.09 -12.49 7.10
C ASP A 33 7.24 -13.49 7.30
N ALA A 34 7.61 -14.21 6.24
CA ALA A 34 8.52 -15.37 6.25
C ALA A 34 8.01 -16.59 7.06
N SER A 35 6.73 -16.61 7.42
CA SER A 35 6.06 -17.79 7.95
C SER A 35 5.24 -18.54 6.88
N LEU A 36 4.56 -19.62 7.29
CA LEU A 36 3.59 -20.34 6.44
C LEU A 36 2.28 -19.57 6.25
N TYR A 37 2.02 -18.55 7.07
CA TYR A 37 0.77 -17.81 7.03
C TYR A 37 0.79 -16.70 5.99
N GLN A 38 -0.35 -16.51 5.35
CA GLN A 38 -0.51 -15.54 4.28
C GLN A 38 -1.74 -14.66 4.51
N VAL A 39 -1.55 -13.34 4.34
CA VAL A 39 -2.64 -12.36 4.23
C VAL A 39 -2.39 -11.53 2.99
N MET A 40 -3.33 -11.53 2.05
CA MET A 40 -3.17 -10.80 0.80
C MET A 40 -3.39 -9.30 1.02
N PRO A 41 -2.37 -8.44 0.90
CA PRO A 41 -2.55 -6.99 1.05
C PRO A 41 -3.36 -6.43 -0.12
N TYR A 42 -3.94 -5.24 0.06
CA TYR A 42 -4.59 -4.51 -1.05
C TYR A 42 -3.59 -3.74 -1.92
N GLY A 43 -2.47 -3.31 -1.33
CA GLY A 43 -1.37 -2.65 -2.02
C GLY A 43 -0.11 -2.66 -1.14
N VAL A 44 1.02 -2.32 -1.75
CA VAL A 44 2.34 -2.27 -1.09
C VAL A 44 2.97 -0.91 -1.43
N LEU A 45 3.32 -0.16 -0.39
CA LEU A 45 4.03 1.12 -0.50
C LEU A 45 5.53 0.88 -0.25
N PHE A 46 6.36 1.32 -1.19
CA PHE A 46 7.81 1.41 -1.03
C PHE A 46 8.19 2.87 -0.82
N PRO A 47 8.19 3.38 0.43
CA PRO A 47 8.45 4.78 0.70
C PRO A 47 9.90 5.12 0.37
N ARG A 48 10.09 6.31 -0.21
CA ARG A 48 11.41 6.89 -0.50
C ARG A 48 11.89 7.74 0.67
N HIS A 49 10.98 8.50 1.30
CA HIS A 49 11.27 9.46 2.37
C HIS A 49 10.27 9.32 3.53
N ALA A 50 10.59 9.92 4.68
CA ALA A 50 9.70 9.90 5.85
C ALA A 50 8.32 10.53 5.55
N ASP A 51 8.28 11.55 4.69
CA ASP A 51 7.05 12.22 4.27
C ASP A 51 6.07 11.26 3.57
N ASP A 52 6.56 10.23 2.86
CA ASP A 52 5.71 9.22 2.24
C ASP A 52 4.97 8.38 3.29
N MET A 53 5.66 8.06 4.39
CA MET A 53 5.04 7.34 5.50
C MET A 53 4.02 8.22 6.21
N GLN A 54 4.33 9.50 6.43
CA GLN A 54 3.39 10.44 7.02
C GLN A 54 2.11 10.56 6.16
N ALA A 55 2.26 10.75 4.84
CA ALA A 55 1.12 10.83 3.92
C ALA A 55 0.25 9.57 3.96
N ALA A 56 0.86 8.38 4.05
CA ALA A 56 0.14 7.11 4.15
C ALA A 56 -0.67 7.00 5.46
N ILE A 57 -0.07 7.40 6.59
CA ILE A 57 -0.73 7.39 7.90
C ILE A 57 -1.90 8.39 7.93
N GLU A 58 -1.70 9.60 7.42
CA GLU A 58 -2.76 10.61 7.32
C GLU A 58 -3.90 10.17 6.42
N ALA A 59 -3.62 9.49 5.31
CA ALA A 59 -4.64 8.93 4.43
C ALA A 59 -5.45 7.82 5.13
N ALA A 60 -4.79 6.99 5.96
CA ALA A 60 -5.43 5.86 6.65
C ALA A 60 -6.27 6.29 7.86
N ALA A 61 -6.06 7.51 8.37
CA ALA A 61 -6.81 8.07 9.50
C ALA A 61 -8.12 8.77 9.10
N LYS A 62 -8.41 8.89 7.80
CA LYS A 62 -9.68 9.43 7.28
C LYS A 62 -10.78 8.38 7.32
#